data_AF-A0A933UBX5-F1
#
_entry.id   AF-A0A933UBX5-F1
#
_cell.length_a   1.000
_cell.length_b   1.000
_cell.length_c   1.000
_cell.angle_alpha   90.00
_cell.angle_beta   90.00
_cell.angle_gamma   90.00
#
_symmetry.space_group_name_H-M   'P 1'
#
loop_
_entity.id
_entity.type
_entity.pdbx_description
1 polymer ?
#
loop_
_entity_poly.entity_id
_entity_poly.type
_entity_poly.pdbx_seq_one_letter_code
_entity_poly.pdbx_strand_id
1 'polypeptide(L)'
;MTHDQIDSTLRKAPRPTVPDGLRERIEADVALPQRAAAVRTPERRDWGAWLKRWLPALAYGLVLLSCVTLLAVQTRQLAEVRRENDRLRAVTQSLEQLREENADYQKLVALAREAERLRQGNQEKPRWQEEATRLRALVAELPALREENQRLKVERASAQTAAAEEDPLGEARKKAQSVQCISNLKQIGLGARLWAADNNDVLPTTFQMMSNELNTPKILVCPGDTSKAPAATWSEFTLAIVSYEFLAPGISETNSPEIIITRCPIHENFGLLDGSVQRAKESLDSGKLRVAPKNGFYFLTR
;
A
#
# COMPACT_ATOMS: atom_id res chain seq x y z
N MET A 1 -0.53 -9.47 114.82
CA MET A 1 -1.72 -8.61 114.82
C MET A 1 -1.43 -7.42 113.92
N THR A 2 -2.16 -7.30 112.83
CA THR A 2 -1.97 -6.22 111.84
C THR A 2 -2.55 -4.90 112.34
N HIS A 3 -2.02 -3.77 111.88
CA HIS A 3 -2.44 -2.42 112.29
C HIS A 3 -3.97 -2.22 112.15
N ASP A 4 -4.56 -2.80 111.10
CA ASP A 4 -6.00 -2.76 110.85
C ASP A 4 -6.83 -3.53 111.89
N GLN A 5 -6.28 -4.61 112.47
CA GLN A 5 -6.95 -5.34 113.55
C GLN A 5 -6.95 -4.55 114.86
N ILE A 6 -5.89 -3.77 115.11
CA ILE A 6 -5.81 -2.90 116.28
C ILE A 6 -6.83 -1.75 116.15
N ASP A 7 -6.91 -1.11 114.99
CA ASP A 7 -7.82 0.02 114.77
C ASP A 7 -9.31 -0.42 114.78
N SER A 8 -9.62 -1.60 114.24
CA SER A 8 -10.93 -2.25 114.32
C SER A 8 -11.37 -2.52 115.77
N THR A 9 -10.43 -2.94 116.62
CA THR A 9 -10.72 -3.27 118.02
C THR A 9 -10.90 -2.00 118.86
N LEU A 10 -10.11 -0.96 118.60
CA LEU A 10 -10.22 0.33 119.30
C LEU A 10 -11.52 1.07 118.97
N ARG A 11 -12.06 0.93 117.76
CA ARG A 11 -13.35 1.55 117.37
C ARG A 11 -14.58 0.90 118.03
N LYS A 12 -14.47 -0.33 118.52
CA LYS A 12 -15.58 -1.04 119.20
C LYS A 12 -15.66 -0.79 120.71
N ALA A 13 -14.70 -0.06 121.29
CA ALA A 13 -14.74 0.29 122.71
C ALA A 13 -15.78 1.40 122.97
N PRO A 14 -16.65 1.26 123.99
CA PRO A 14 -17.60 2.31 124.36
C PRO A 14 -16.85 3.56 124.82
N ARG A 15 -17.29 4.74 124.34
CA ARG A 15 -16.68 6.03 124.72
C ARG A 15 -16.87 6.26 126.23
N PRO A 16 -15.81 6.51 127.01
CA PRO A 16 -15.96 6.80 128.43
C PRO A 16 -16.72 8.10 128.62
N THR A 17 -17.76 8.06 129.45
CA THR A 17 -18.50 9.26 129.87
C THR A 17 -17.60 10.09 130.79
N VAL A 18 -17.46 11.37 130.46
CA VAL A 18 -16.69 12.33 131.26
C VAL A 18 -17.39 12.50 132.61
N PRO A 19 -16.71 12.31 133.76
CA PRO A 19 -17.31 12.56 135.07
C PRO A 19 -17.68 14.04 135.24
N ASP A 20 -18.83 14.31 135.86
CA ASP A 20 -19.32 15.67 136.12
C ASP A 20 -18.29 16.47 136.94
N GLY A 21 -18.08 17.74 136.54
CA GLY A 21 -17.15 18.68 137.20
C GLY A 21 -15.68 18.61 136.76
N LEU A 22 -15.30 17.70 135.85
CA LEU A 22 -13.91 17.63 135.35
C LEU A 22 -13.48 18.94 134.67
N ARG A 23 -14.39 19.60 133.97
CA ARG A 23 -14.12 20.86 133.28
C ARG A 23 -13.79 21.99 134.26
N GLU A 24 -14.55 22.13 135.34
CA GLU A 24 -14.27 23.16 136.37
C GLU A 24 -12.95 22.88 137.10
N ARG A 25 -12.60 21.61 137.31
CA ARG A 25 -11.29 21.22 137.86
C ARG A 25 -10.12 21.56 136.93
N ILE A 26 -10.27 21.32 135.63
CA ILE A 26 -9.25 21.66 134.63
C ILE A 26 -9.14 23.18 134.46
N GLU A 27 -10.25 23.92 134.52
CA GLU A 27 -10.22 25.39 134.46
C GLU A 27 -9.62 26.00 135.74
N ALA A 28 -9.82 25.39 136.92
CA ALA A 28 -9.22 25.85 138.19
C ALA A 28 -7.71 25.61 138.31
N ASP A 29 -7.20 24.49 137.77
CA ASP A 29 -5.76 24.15 137.83
C ASP A 29 -4.91 24.91 136.79
N VAL A 30 -5.53 25.61 135.83
CA VAL A 30 -4.83 26.43 134.84
C VAL A 30 -4.69 27.87 135.35
N ALA A 31 -3.92 28.05 136.42
CA ALA A 31 -3.42 29.36 136.83
C ALA A 31 -2.20 29.74 135.99
N LEU A 32 -2.43 30.30 134.80
CA LEU A 32 -1.37 30.83 133.94
C LEU A 32 -0.81 32.14 134.53
N PRO A 33 0.51 32.26 134.77
CA PRO A 33 1.11 33.51 135.23
C PRO A 33 0.94 34.60 134.16
N GLN A 34 0.28 35.71 134.53
CA GLN A 34 0.21 36.91 133.70
C GLN A 34 1.62 37.50 133.57
N ARG A 35 2.30 37.13 132.48
CA ARG A 35 3.62 37.65 132.15
C ARG A 35 3.47 39.11 131.74
N ALA A 36 4.09 39.99 132.53
CA ALA A 36 4.17 41.42 132.27
C ALA A 36 4.54 41.70 130.81
N ALA A 37 3.88 42.72 130.25
CA ALA A 37 3.95 43.12 128.86
C ALA A 37 5.40 43.27 128.36
N ALA A 38 5.87 42.27 127.63
CA ALA A 38 6.90 42.44 126.61
C ALA A 38 6.17 42.62 125.28
N VAL A 39 6.15 43.86 124.79
CA VAL A 39 5.70 44.19 123.43
C VAL A 39 6.50 43.33 122.45
N ARG A 40 5.88 42.25 121.96
CA ARG A 40 6.31 41.52 120.78
C ARG A 40 5.42 41.98 119.65
N THR A 41 5.95 42.88 118.84
CA THR A 41 5.35 43.30 117.58
C THR A 41 5.05 42.08 116.71
N PRO A 42 3.85 41.94 116.12
CA PRO A 42 3.62 40.95 115.09
C PRO A 42 4.58 41.26 113.93
N GLU A 43 5.45 40.33 113.60
CA GLU A 43 6.33 40.43 112.44
C GLU A 43 5.44 40.47 111.20
N ARG A 44 5.16 41.68 110.71
CA ARG A 44 4.37 41.92 109.51
C ARG A 44 5.19 41.32 108.36
N ARG A 45 4.72 40.20 107.80
CA ARG A 45 5.38 39.55 106.67
C ARG A 45 5.41 40.54 105.49
N ASP A 46 6.56 41.19 105.31
CA ASP A 46 6.78 42.19 104.27
C ASP A 46 6.92 41.51 102.90
N TRP A 47 5.76 41.14 102.33
CA TRP A 47 5.64 40.59 100.99
C TRP A 47 6.29 41.49 99.92
N GLY A 48 6.35 42.81 100.15
CA GLY A 48 7.04 43.74 99.27
C GLY A 48 8.56 43.58 99.23
N ALA A 49 9.21 43.30 100.38
CA ALA A 49 10.65 43.05 100.43
C ALA A 49 11.01 41.67 99.87
N TRP A 50 10.15 40.66 100.10
CA TRP A 50 10.29 39.34 99.50
C TRP A 50 10.13 39.41 97.96
N LEU A 51 9.07 40.05 97.45
CA LEU A 51 8.86 40.23 96.01
C LEU A 51 10.02 40.99 95.36
N LYS A 52 10.50 42.09 95.95
CA LYS A 52 11.65 42.84 95.42
C LYS A 52 12.95 42.01 95.40
N ARG A 53 13.15 41.12 96.38
CA ARG A 53 14.32 40.24 96.44
C ARG A 53 14.28 39.10 95.42
N TRP A 54 13.10 38.64 95.03
CA TRP A 54 12.91 37.53 94.08
C TRP A 54 12.49 37.96 92.67
N LEU A 55 12.11 39.22 92.46
CA LEU A 55 11.75 39.79 91.16
C LEU A 55 12.79 39.52 90.06
N PRO A 56 14.11 39.75 90.27
CA PRO A 56 15.10 39.44 89.24
C PRO A 56 15.14 37.95 88.92
N ALA A 57 15.04 37.07 89.94
CA ALA A 57 15.04 35.61 89.73
C ALA A 57 13.82 35.12 88.93
N LEU A 58 12.64 35.69 89.17
CA LEU A 58 11.43 35.39 88.40
C LEU A 58 11.51 35.89 86.95
N ALA A 59 12.10 37.07 86.74
CA ALA A 59 12.34 37.62 85.40
C ALA A 59 13.29 36.72 84.58
N TYR A 60 14.40 36.27 85.17
CA TYR A 60 15.29 35.29 84.54
C TYR A 60 14.58 33.95 84.28
N GLY A 61 13.73 33.49 85.20
CA GLY A 61 12.92 32.27 85.03
C GLY A 61 11.96 32.32 83.83
N LEU A 62 11.27 33.43 83.62
CA LEU A 62 10.38 33.62 82.47
C LEU A 62 11.13 33.66 81.13
N VAL A 63 12.29 34.32 81.08
CA VAL A 63 13.13 34.34 79.88
C VAL A 63 13.63 32.94 79.56
N LEU A 64 14.11 32.18 80.54
CA LEU A 64 14.52 30.79 80.35
C LEU A 64 13.37 29.91 79.87
N LEU A 65 12.18 30.06 80.46
CA LEU A 65 10.99 29.32 80.04
C LEU A 65 10.60 29.65 78.59
N SER A 66 10.67 30.92 78.18
CA SER A 66 10.42 31.33 76.78
C SER A 66 11.45 30.78 75.80
N CYS A 67 12.72 30.69 76.21
CA CYS A 67 13.79 30.10 75.40
C CYS A 67 13.58 28.59 75.25
N VAL A 68 13.21 27.90 76.33
CA VAL A 68 12.91 26.46 76.32
C VAL A 68 11.69 26.15 75.46
N THR A 69 10.62 26.94 75.53
CA THR A 69 9.43 26.73 74.68
C THR A 69 9.75 26.97 73.20
N LEU A 70 10.54 28.00 72.86
CA LEU A 70 11.02 28.23 71.50
C LEU A 70 11.89 27.09 70.98
N LEU A 71 12.84 26.60 71.79
CA LEU A 71 13.66 25.43 71.43
C LEU A 71 12.80 24.17 71.27
N ALA A 72 11.78 23.99 72.11
CA ALA A 72 10.84 22.87 71.98
C ALA A 72 10.00 22.97 70.70
N VAL A 73 9.56 24.17 70.31
CA VAL A 73 8.86 24.39 69.04
C VAL A 73 9.79 24.18 67.85
N GLN A 74 11.01 24.72 67.89
CA GLN A 74 12.02 24.56 66.85
C GLN A 74 12.41 23.09 66.65
N THR A 75 12.59 22.33 67.73
CA THR A 75 12.90 20.90 67.65
C THR A 75 11.74 20.08 67.09
N ARG A 76 10.48 20.44 67.41
CA ARG A 76 9.30 19.82 66.79
C ARG A 76 9.18 20.14 65.31
N GLN A 77 9.38 21.39 64.92
CA GLN A 77 9.37 21.80 63.51
C GLN A 77 10.48 21.09 62.72
N LEU A 78 11.68 21.00 63.27
CA LEU A 78 12.80 20.30 62.63
C LEU A 78 12.53 18.78 62.51
N ALA A 79 11.89 18.18 63.52
CA ALA A 79 11.50 16.77 63.48
C ALA A 79 10.45 16.51 62.41
N GLU A 80 9.45 17.39 62.26
CA GLU A 80 8.41 17.24 61.24
C GLU A 80 8.98 17.39 59.82
N VAL A 81 9.79 18.42 59.57
CA VAL A 81 10.46 18.61 58.28
C VAL A 81 11.37 17.42 57.94
N ARG A 82 12.07 16.85 58.92
CA ARG A 82 12.87 15.63 58.71
C ARG A 82 12.00 14.44 58.33
N ARG A 83 10.88 14.22 59.03
CA ARG A 83 9.92 13.16 58.70
C ARG A 83 9.34 13.32 57.30
N GLU A 84 8.99 14.54 56.91
CA GLU A 84 8.50 14.83 55.56
C GLU A 84 9.58 14.56 54.51
N ASN A 85 10.84 14.94 54.76
CA ASN A 85 11.95 14.64 53.85
C ASN A 85 12.19 13.13 53.72
N ASP A 86 12.15 12.39 54.84
CA ASP A 86 12.28 10.93 54.83
C ASP A 86 11.12 10.25 54.09
N ARG A 87 9.88 10.75 54.28
CA ARG A 87 8.71 10.27 53.53
C ARG A 87 8.84 10.56 52.04
N LEU A 88 9.25 11.76 51.66
CA LEU A 88 9.46 12.15 50.26
C LEU A 88 10.54 11.26 49.62
N ARG A 89 11.64 10.98 50.33
CA ARG A 89 12.69 10.07 49.86
C ARG A 89 12.19 8.65 49.63
N ALA A 90 11.39 8.12 50.57
CA ALA A 90 10.79 6.80 50.43
C ALA A 90 9.83 6.72 49.23
N VAL A 91 9.04 7.77 49.00
CA VAL A 91 8.15 7.87 47.83
C VAL A 91 8.93 8.01 46.53
N THR A 92 10.02 8.79 46.51
CA THR A 92 10.86 8.89 45.30
C THR A 92 11.53 7.57 44.97
N GLN A 93 12.02 6.84 45.98
CA GLN A 93 12.61 5.51 45.79
C GLN A 93 11.58 4.49 45.26
N SER A 94 10.35 4.50 45.78
CA SER A 94 9.30 3.59 45.28
C SER A 94 8.88 3.92 43.84
N LEU A 95 8.85 5.21 43.47
CA LEU A 95 8.59 5.62 42.08
C LEU A 95 9.71 5.20 41.13
N GLU A 96 10.97 5.31 41.55
CA GLU A 96 12.12 4.85 40.77
C GLU A 96 12.08 3.33 40.57
N GLN A 97 11.80 2.57 41.63
CA GLN A 97 11.62 1.12 41.54
C GLN A 97 10.50 0.74 40.56
N LEU A 98 9.33 1.39 40.64
CA LEU A 98 8.24 1.14 39.71
C LEU A 98 8.61 1.51 38.26
N ARG A 99 9.46 2.52 38.05
CA ARG A 99 9.95 2.87 36.70
C ARG A 99 10.89 1.79 36.15
N GLU A 100 11.78 1.26 36.98
CA GLU A 100 12.66 0.15 36.60
C GLU A 100 11.86 -1.13 36.28
N GLU A 101 10.90 -1.50 37.13
CA GLU A 101 10.02 -2.65 36.90
C GLU A 101 9.20 -2.48 35.62
N ASN A 102 8.67 -1.27 35.34
CA ASN A 102 7.99 -1.00 34.08
C ASN A 102 8.93 -1.06 32.87
N ALA A 103 10.17 -0.59 33.00
CA ALA A 103 11.16 -0.67 31.93
C ALA A 103 11.52 -2.13 31.62
N ASP A 104 11.67 -2.98 32.63
CA ASP A 104 11.93 -4.41 32.45
C ASP A 104 10.73 -5.14 31.85
N TYR A 105 9.52 -4.80 32.28
CA TYR A 105 8.30 -5.30 31.65
C TYR A 105 8.22 -4.94 30.16
N GLN A 106 8.57 -3.70 29.80
CA GLN A 106 8.61 -3.27 28.40
C GLN A 106 9.65 -4.04 27.57
N LYS A 107 10.82 -4.35 28.14
CA LYS A 107 11.83 -5.20 27.48
C LYS A 107 11.28 -6.61 27.21
N LEU A 108 10.61 -7.21 28.19
CA LEU A 108 9.99 -8.54 28.02
C LEU A 108 8.91 -8.52 26.93
N VAL A 109 8.08 -7.48 26.88
CA VAL A 109 7.08 -7.32 25.82
C VAL A 109 7.73 -7.17 24.45
N ALA A 110 8.84 -6.42 24.34
CA ALA A 110 9.57 -6.26 23.09
C ALA A 110 10.16 -7.60 22.61
N LEU A 111 10.77 -8.38 23.51
CA LEU A 111 11.31 -9.71 23.21
C LEU A 111 10.20 -10.70 22.80
N ALA A 112 9.04 -10.66 23.46
CA ALA A 112 7.89 -11.49 23.10
C ALA A 112 7.37 -11.16 21.69
N ARG A 113 7.28 -9.86 21.34
CA ARG A 113 6.90 -9.42 19.99
C ARG A 113 7.91 -9.87 18.93
N GLU A 114 9.21 -9.83 19.25
CA GLU A 114 10.25 -10.33 18.34
C GLU A 114 10.17 -11.84 18.13
N ALA A 115 9.99 -12.61 19.20
CA ALA A 115 9.79 -14.05 19.11
C ALA A 115 8.57 -14.42 18.24
N GLU A 116 7.48 -13.66 18.35
CA GLU A 116 6.29 -13.89 17.53
C GLU A 116 6.53 -13.55 16.04
N ARG A 117 7.24 -12.46 15.75
CA ARG A 117 7.65 -12.14 14.36
C ARG A 117 8.51 -13.24 13.75
N LEU A 118 9.45 -13.79 14.51
CA LEU A 118 10.29 -14.89 14.06
C LEU A 118 9.49 -16.18 13.85
N ARG A 119 8.50 -16.45 14.70
CA ARG A 119 7.57 -17.58 14.51
C ARG A 119 6.76 -17.44 13.24
N GLN A 120 6.20 -16.26 12.99
CA GLN A 120 5.45 -15.98 11.76
C GLN A 120 6.34 -16.19 10.52
N GLY A 121 7.56 -15.65 10.52
CA GLY A 121 8.52 -15.88 9.42
C GLY A 121 8.88 -17.36 9.25
N ASN A 122 9.04 -18.11 10.34
CA ASN A 122 9.29 -19.55 10.28
C ASN A 122 8.10 -20.36 9.75
N GLN A 123 6.86 -19.92 10.00
CA GLN A 123 5.64 -20.55 9.47
C GLN A 123 5.50 -20.36 7.95
N GLU A 124 6.04 -19.29 7.38
CA GLU A 124 6.03 -19.07 5.93
C GLU A 124 7.07 -19.91 5.18
N LYS A 125 8.15 -20.30 5.85
CA LYS A 125 9.23 -21.11 5.26
C LYS A 125 8.76 -22.41 4.57
N PRO A 126 7.90 -23.27 5.18
CA PRO A 126 7.43 -24.48 4.50
C PRO A 126 6.63 -24.18 3.23
N ARG A 127 5.81 -23.11 3.22
CA ARG A 127 5.09 -22.67 2.02
C ARG A 127 6.05 -22.32 0.89
N TRP A 128 7.10 -21.55 1.19
CA TRP A 128 8.12 -21.20 0.20
C TRP A 128 8.92 -22.42 -0.27
N GLN A 129 9.15 -23.40 0.60
CA GLN A 129 9.80 -24.67 0.22
C GLN A 129 8.92 -25.50 -0.70
N GLU A 130 7.62 -25.60 -0.42
CA GLU A 130 6.65 -26.31 -1.26
C GLU A 130 6.57 -25.67 -2.66
N GLU A 131 6.45 -24.35 -2.74
CA GLU A 131 6.43 -23.64 -4.02
C GLU A 131 7.75 -23.83 -4.78
N ALA A 132 8.90 -23.77 -4.10
CA ALA A 132 10.18 -24.05 -4.72
C ALA A 132 10.26 -25.48 -5.27
N THR A 133 9.71 -26.48 -4.57
CA THR A 133 9.64 -27.86 -5.08
C THR A 133 8.70 -27.98 -6.27
N ARG A 134 7.56 -27.30 -6.26
CA ARG A 134 6.60 -27.29 -7.36
C ARG A 134 7.21 -26.67 -8.62
N LEU A 135 7.84 -25.51 -8.49
CA LEU A 135 8.49 -24.83 -9.61
C LEU A 135 9.65 -25.66 -10.16
N ARG A 136 10.43 -26.33 -9.31
CA ARG A 136 11.48 -27.26 -9.77
C ARG A 136 10.90 -28.43 -10.55
N ALA A 137 9.76 -28.99 -10.14
CA ALA A 137 9.08 -30.06 -10.87
C ALA A 137 8.60 -29.58 -12.26
N LEU A 138 7.99 -28.39 -12.34
CA LEU A 138 7.58 -27.80 -13.62
C LEU A 138 8.78 -27.52 -14.54
N VAL A 139 9.87 -27.00 -13.99
CA VAL A 139 11.10 -26.77 -14.77
C VAL A 139 11.71 -28.10 -15.27
N ALA A 140 11.62 -29.17 -14.47
CA ALA A 140 12.08 -30.50 -14.88
C ALA A 140 11.23 -31.12 -16.00
N GLU A 141 9.97 -30.70 -16.17
CA GLU A 141 9.08 -31.19 -17.24
C GLU A 141 9.30 -30.48 -18.59
N LEU A 142 9.86 -29.27 -18.58
CA LEU A 142 10.08 -28.46 -19.80
C LEU A 142 10.86 -29.16 -20.92
N PRO A 143 11.93 -29.94 -20.67
CA PRO A 143 12.65 -30.64 -21.73
C PRO A 143 11.78 -31.65 -22.47
N ALA A 144 10.98 -32.44 -21.75
CA ALA A 144 10.08 -33.43 -22.34
C ALA A 144 9.01 -32.75 -23.20
N LEU A 145 8.39 -31.67 -22.71
CA LEU A 145 7.43 -30.89 -23.49
C LEU A 145 8.06 -30.23 -24.72
N ARG A 146 9.33 -29.81 -24.65
CA ARG A 146 10.04 -29.26 -25.80
C ARG A 146 10.32 -30.33 -26.85
N GLU A 147 10.72 -31.52 -26.42
CA GLU A 147 10.94 -32.67 -27.30
C GLU A 147 9.63 -33.09 -27.97
N GLU A 148 8.53 -33.17 -27.22
CA GLU A 148 7.20 -33.45 -27.77
C GLU A 148 6.76 -32.38 -28.77
N ASN A 149 6.95 -31.09 -28.45
CA ASN A 149 6.66 -30.01 -29.38
C ASN A 149 7.52 -30.07 -30.65
N GLN A 150 8.80 -30.45 -30.55
CA GLN A 150 9.66 -30.66 -31.71
C GLN A 150 9.16 -31.84 -32.55
N ARG A 151 8.81 -32.96 -31.92
CA ARG A 151 8.25 -34.13 -32.58
C ARG A 151 6.96 -33.79 -33.33
N LEU A 152 6.02 -33.10 -32.66
CA LEU A 152 4.77 -32.65 -33.27
C LEU A 152 5.02 -31.67 -34.42
N LYS A 153 6.04 -30.81 -34.34
CA LYS A 153 6.41 -29.93 -35.47
C LYS A 153 6.91 -30.74 -36.67
N VAL A 154 7.76 -31.74 -36.44
CA VAL A 154 8.24 -32.62 -37.52
C VAL A 154 7.08 -33.38 -38.14
N GLU A 155 6.19 -33.94 -37.33
CA GLU A 155 4.99 -34.66 -37.80
C GLU A 155 4.04 -33.76 -38.60
N ARG A 156 3.81 -32.53 -38.13
CA ARG A 156 3.02 -31.52 -38.87
C ARG A 156 3.69 -31.12 -40.18
N ALA A 157 5.02 -30.98 -40.19
CA ALA A 157 5.77 -30.67 -41.41
C ALA A 157 5.68 -31.83 -42.41
N SER A 158 5.84 -33.09 -41.97
CA SER A 158 5.68 -34.26 -42.84
C SER A 158 4.26 -34.44 -43.35
N ALA A 159 3.25 -34.16 -42.51
CA ALA A 159 1.85 -34.16 -42.92
C ALA A 159 1.55 -33.03 -43.91
N GLN A 160 2.16 -31.86 -43.76
CA GLN A 160 2.06 -30.76 -44.73
C GLN A 160 2.72 -31.09 -46.07
N THR A 161 3.88 -31.76 -46.07
CA THR A 161 4.52 -32.19 -47.32
C THR A 161 3.73 -33.29 -48.01
N ALA A 162 3.20 -34.27 -47.26
CA ALA A 162 2.33 -35.31 -47.81
C ALA A 162 1.01 -34.73 -48.37
N ALA A 163 0.43 -33.74 -47.68
CA ALA A 163 -0.74 -32.99 -48.16
C ALA A 163 -0.42 -31.99 -49.29
N ALA A 164 0.85 -31.73 -49.58
CA ALA A 164 1.27 -30.96 -50.76
C ALA A 164 1.49 -31.87 -51.98
N GLU A 165 1.71 -33.16 -51.76
CA GLU A 165 1.95 -34.17 -52.82
C GLU A 165 0.65 -34.55 -53.55
N GLU A 166 -0.49 -34.50 -52.88
CA GLU A 166 -1.81 -34.34 -53.50
C GLU A 166 -2.38 -32.99 -53.02
N ASP A 167 -2.43 -31.94 -53.86
CA ASP A 167 -2.86 -30.59 -53.47
C ASP A 167 -4.33 -30.31 -53.89
N PRO A 168 -5.34 -30.78 -53.12
CA PRO A 168 -6.75 -30.46 -53.39
C PRO A 168 -7.06 -28.97 -53.16
N LEU A 169 -6.18 -28.23 -52.46
CA LEU A 169 -6.33 -26.81 -52.19
C LEU A 169 -5.66 -25.93 -53.25
N GLY A 170 -4.75 -26.46 -54.05
CA GLY A 170 -4.01 -25.74 -55.08
C GLY A 170 -4.94 -25.23 -56.16
N GLU A 171 -5.82 -26.09 -56.64
CA GLU A 171 -6.83 -25.72 -57.62
C GLU A 171 -7.83 -24.70 -57.05
N ALA A 172 -8.22 -24.85 -55.78
CA ALA A 172 -9.09 -23.89 -55.09
C ALA A 172 -8.40 -22.52 -54.92
N ARG A 173 -7.10 -22.50 -54.59
CA ARG A 173 -6.30 -21.27 -54.47
C ARG A 173 -6.11 -20.58 -55.81
N LYS A 174 -5.79 -21.31 -56.88
CA LYS A 174 -5.69 -20.76 -58.25
C LYS A 174 -7.01 -20.12 -58.69
N LYS A 175 -8.14 -20.77 -58.41
CA LYS A 175 -9.47 -20.21 -58.67
C LYS A 175 -9.72 -18.93 -57.86
N ALA A 176 -9.38 -18.93 -56.57
CA ALA A 176 -9.52 -17.75 -55.71
C ALA A 176 -8.64 -16.58 -56.18
N GLN A 177 -7.39 -16.84 -56.58
CA GLN A 177 -6.48 -15.85 -57.15
C GLN A 177 -7.03 -15.27 -58.46
N SER A 178 -7.60 -16.10 -59.34
CA SER A 178 -8.24 -15.62 -60.58
C SER A 178 -9.44 -14.71 -60.30
N VAL A 179 -10.29 -15.06 -59.34
CA VAL A 179 -11.43 -14.22 -58.90
C VAL A 179 -10.94 -12.88 -58.33
N GLN A 180 -9.91 -12.91 -57.49
CA GLN A 180 -9.31 -11.69 -56.95
C GLN A 180 -8.66 -10.82 -58.04
N CYS A 181 -8.02 -11.44 -59.03
CA CYS A 181 -7.47 -10.73 -60.20
C CYS A 181 -8.57 -9.99 -60.98
N ILE A 182 -9.73 -10.61 -61.18
CA ILE A 182 -10.89 -9.96 -61.81
C ILE A 182 -11.37 -8.78 -60.96
N SER A 183 -11.44 -8.95 -59.64
CA SER A 183 -11.81 -7.85 -58.72
C SER A 183 -10.84 -6.67 -58.83
N ASN A 184 -9.54 -6.94 -58.86
CA ASN A 184 -8.52 -5.91 -59.04
C ASN A 184 -8.68 -5.18 -60.38
N LEU A 185 -8.89 -5.91 -61.49
CA LEU A 185 -9.10 -5.30 -62.81
C LEU A 185 -10.37 -4.42 -62.85
N LYS A 186 -11.44 -4.83 -62.18
CA LYS A 186 -12.64 -3.98 -62.06
C LYS A 186 -12.37 -2.69 -61.29
N GLN A 187 -11.60 -2.77 -60.20
CA GLN A 187 -11.22 -1.59 -59.42
C GLN A 187 -10.30 -0.66 -60.22
N ILE A 188 -9.34 -1.23 -60.95
CA ILE A 188 -8.46 -0.49 -61.87
C ILE A 188 -9.27 0.21 -62.95
N GLY A 189 -10.20 -0.50 -63.61
CA GLY A 189 -11.07 0.07 -64.64
C GLY A 189 -11.96 1.18 -64.09
N LEU A 190 -12.55 0.99 -62.90
CA LEU A 190 -13.33 2.04 -62.24
C LEU A 190 -12.47 3.26 -61.92
N GLY A 191 -11.27 3.08 -61.36
CA GLY A 191 -10.35 4.19 -61.07
C GLY A 191 -9.92 4.94 -62.33
N ALA A 192 -9.69 4.22 -63.44
CA ALA A 192 -9.37 4.86 -64.72
C ALA A 192 -10.52 5.73 -65.25
N ARG A 193 -11.77 5.31 -65.03
CA ARG A 193 -12.95 6.07 -65.43
C ARG A 193 -13.26 7.26 -64.52
N LEU A 194 -13.06 7.09 -63.21
CA LEU A 194 -13.13 8.20 -62.27
C LEU A 194 -12.09 9.28 -62.62
N TRP A 195 -10.86 8.87 -62.96
CA TRP A 195 -9.84 9.79 -63.45
C TRP A 195 -10.29 10.51 -64.73
N ALA A 196 -10.85 9.77 -65.68
CA ALA A 196 -11.27 10.32 -66.96
C ALA A 196 -12.37 11.37 -66.85
N ALA A 197 -13.33 11.17 -65.94
CA ALA A 197 -14.39 12.13 -65.65
C ALA A 197 -13.84 13.53 -65.29
N ASP A 198 -12.68 13.58 -64.62
CA ASP A 198 -12.00 14.83 -64.25
C ASP A 198 -10.98 15.30 -65.32
N ASN A 199 -10.74 14.51 -66.37
CA ASN A 199 -9.68 14.71 -67.35
C ASN A 199 -10.18 14.64 -68.81
N ASN A 200 -11.29 15.33 -69.10
CA ASN A 200 -11.88 15.48 -70.44
C ASN A 200 -12.26 14.13 -71.09
N ASP A 201 -12.77 13.18 -70.30
CA ASP A 201 -13.14 11.84 -70.75
C ASP A 201 -11.98 11.04 -71.36
N VAL A 202 -10.73 11.44 -71.12
CA VAL A 202 -9.54 10.70 -71.55
C VAL A 202 -9.13 9.76 -70.41
N LEU A 203 -8.65 8.55 -70.68
CA LEU A 203 -8.08 7.67 -69.65
C LEU A 203 -6.67 8.10 -69.25
N PRO A 204 -6.17 7.70 -68.05
CA PRO A 204 -4.79 7.98 -67.68
C PRO A 204 -3.83 7.35 -68.70
N THR A 205 -2.56 7.75 -68.69
CA THR A 205 -1.52 7.09 -69.51
C THR A 205 -0.68 6.09 -68.71
N THR A 206 -0.74 6.16 -67.39
CA THR A 206 -0.05 5.25 -66.47
C THR A 206 -0.92 4.95 -65.26
N PHE A 207 -0.72 3.80 -64.61
CA PHE A 207 -1.42 3.45 -63.37
C PHE A 207 -1.21 4.47 -62.25
N GLN A 208 -0.05 5.15 -62.24
CA GLN A 208 0.29 6.12 -61.22
C GLN A 208 -0.58 7.39 -61.29
N MET A 209 -1.02 7.80 -62.49
CA MET A 209 -1.84 9.01 -62.66
C MET A 209 -3.19 8.92 -61.96
N MET A 210 -3.74 7.71 -61.82
CA MET A 210 -4.99 7.46 -61.12
C MET A 210 -4.78 7.02 -59.66
N SER A 211 -3.61 7.28 -59.06
CA SER A 211 -3.33 6.87 -57.66
C SER A 211 -4.35 7.42 -56.65
N ASN A 212 -4.91 8.60 -56.92
CA ASN A 212 -5.93 9.22 -56.07
C ASN A 212 -7.30 8.53 -56.19
N GLU A 213 -7.56 7.87 -57.32
CA GLU A 213 -8.81 7.15 -57.60
C GLU A 213 -8.76 5.68 -57.16
N LEU A 214 -7.59 5.25 -56.67
CA LEU A 214 -7.33 3.88 -56.24
C LEU A 214 -7.05 3.84 -54.74
N ASN A 215 -7.87 3.07 -54.01
CA ASN A 215 -7.78 2.95 -52.55
C ASN A 215 -6.40 2.44 -52.06
N THR A 216 -5.71 1.60 -52.83
CA THR A 216 -4.40 1.05 -52.43
C THR A 216 -3.58 0.62 -53.65
N PRO A 217 -2.24 0.80 -53.66
CA PRO A 217 -1.38 0.30 -54.74
C PRO A 217 -1.32 -1.23 -54.81
N LYS A 218 -1.78 -1.95 -53.78
CA LYS A 218 -1.78 -3.42 -53.74
C LYS A 218 -2.60 -4.05 -54.85
N ILE A 219 -3.65 -3.37 -55.33
CA ILE A 219 -4.51 -3.89 -56.41
C ILE A 219 -3.79 -3.93 -57.76
N LEU A 220 -2.66 -3.23 -57.90
CA LEU A 220 -1.85 -3.21 -59.13
C LEU A 220 -0.93 -4.43 -59.26
N VAL A 221 -0.90 -5.30 -58.27
CA VAL A 221 -0.20 -6.58 -58.30
C VAL A 221 -1.21 -7.72 -58.41
N CYS A 222 -0.96 -8.62 -59.35
CA CYS A 222 -1.80 -9.79 -59.54
C CYS A 222 -1.54 -10.79 -58.39
N PRO A 223 -2.58 -11.37 -57.76
CA PRO A 223 -2.40 -12.33 -56.68
C PRO A 223 -1.75 -13.66 -57.12
N GLY A 224 -1.67 -13.91 -58.43
CA GLY A 224 -0.93 -15.02 -59.02
C GLY A 224 0.52 -14.66 -59.38
N ASP A 225 0.93 -13.40 -59.23
CA ASP A 225 2.30 -12.97 -59.50
C ASP A 225 3.17 -13.16 -58.26
N THR A 226 3.88 -14.28 -58.20
CA THR A 226 4.81 -14.57 -57.09
C THR A 226 6.14 -13.83 -57.23
N SER A 227 6.38 -13.14 -58.35
CA SER A 227 7.63 -12.42 -58.60
C SER A 227 7.62 -10.98 -58.08
N LYS A 228 6.43 -10.44 -57.77
CA LYS A 228 6.24 -9.04 -57.36
C LYS A 228 5.74 -8.96 -55.92
N ALA A 229 6.32 -8.05 -55.15
CA ALA A 229 5.81 -7.68 -53.84
C ALA A 229 4.95 -6.41 -53.96
N PRO A 230 3.69 -6.42 -53.50
CA PRO A 230 2.84 -5.24 -53.55
C PRO A 230 3.32 -4.18 -52.55
N ALA A 231 3.41 -2.92 -53.00
CA ALA A 231 3.73 -1.79 -52.14
C ALA A 231 2.65 -1.62 -51.04
N ALA A 232 3.06 -1.27 -49.82
CA ALA A 232 2.11 -1.02 -48.73
C ALA A 232 1.40 0.33 -48.90
N THR A 233 2.11 1.31 -49.46
CA THR A 233 1.69 2.71 -49.59
C THR A 233 2.07 3.27 -50.95
N TRP A 234 1.41 4.36 -51.38
CA TRP A 234 1.73 5.03 -52.64
C TRP A 234 3.13 5.67 -52.65
N SER A 235 3.73 5.95 -51.50
CA SER A 235 5.11 6.46 -51.41
C SER A 235 6.17 5.40 -51.74
N GLU A 236 5.85 4.12 -51.56
CA GLU A 236 6.71 2.99 -51.93
C GLU A 236 6.43 2.46 -53.35
N PHE A 237 5.40 2.99 -54.00
CA PHE A 237 4.94 2.49 -55.29
C PHE A 237 5.94 2.84 -56.41
N THR A 238 6.21 1.86 -57.27
CA THR A 238 6.94 2.05 -58.52
C THR A 238 6.21 1.33 -59.66
N LEU A 239 6.35 1.80 -60.89
CA LEU A 239 5.73 1.12 -62.04
C LEU A 239 6.27 -0.31 -62.25
N ALA A 240 7.47 -0.62 -61.74
CA ALA A 240 8.12 -1.92 -61.90
C ALA A 240 7.45 -3.05 -61.11
N ILE A 241 6.63 -2.73 -60.10
CA ILE A 241 5.90 -3.73 -59.31
C ILE A 241 4.53 -4.09 -59.91
N VAL A 242 4.07 -3.37 -60.93
CA VAL A 242 2.74 -3.58 -61.53
C VAL A 242 2.74 -4.88 -62.35
N SER A 243 1.77 -5.76 -62.09
CA SER A 243 1.61 -7.01 -62.83
C SER A 243 0.73 -6.88 -64.08
N TYR A 244 -0.06 -5.81 -64.17
CA TYR A 244 -1.02 -5.59 -65.25
C TYR A 244 -0.41 -4.75 -66.38
N GLU A 245 -0.76 -5.07 -67.62
CA GLU A 245 -0.42 -4.30 -68.80
C GLU A 245 -1.51 -3.27 -69.07
N PHE A 246 -1.10 -2.06 -69.44
CA PHE A 246 -2.00 -1.00 -69.84
C PHE A 246 -1.90 -0.80 -71.35
N LEU A 247 -2.97 -1.15 -72.06
CA LEU A 247 -2.94 -1.39 -73.50
C LEU A 247 -3.46 -0.22 -74.34
N ALA A 248 -4.22 0.69 -73.72
CA ALA A 248 -4.79 1.86 -74.40
C ALA A 248 -4.58 3.13 -73.55
N PRO A 249 -3.34 3.57 -73.32
CA PRO A 249 -3.06 4.78 -72.55
C PRO A 249 -3.62 6.01 -73.28
N GLY A 250 -4.32 6.89 -72.54
CA GLY A 250 -4.83 8.16 -73.10
C GLY A 250 -5.97 8.00 -74.11
N ILE A 251 -6.66 6.86 -74.14
CA ILE A 251 -7.85 6.69 -74.99
C ILE A 251 -9.03 7.47 -74.41
N SER A 252 -9.88 8.04 -75.28
CA SER A 252 -11.14 8.65 -74.86
C SER A 252 -12.18 7.59 -74.48
N GLU A 253 -12.93 7.78 -73.40
CA GLU A 253 -14.11 6.99 -73.01
C GLU A 253 -15.21 6.99 -74.07
N THR A 254 -15.23 7.99 -74.96
CA THR A 254 -16.18 8.07 -76.07
C THR A 254 -15.92 7.04 -77.17
N ASN A 255 -14.79 6.33 -77.12
CA ASN A 255 -14.46 5.29 -78.08
C ASN A 255 -15.30 4.03 -77.86
N SER A 256 -15.10 3.04 -78.72
CA SER A 256 -15.73 1.72 -78.63
C SER A 256 -15.57 1.09 -77.23
N PRO A 257 -16.68 0.73 -76.53
CA PRO A 257 -16.64 0.15 -75.18
C PRO A 257 -15.89 -1.18 -75.10
N GLU A 258 -15.83 -1.92 -76.22
CA GLU A 258 -15.18 -3.22 -76.34
C GLU A 258 -13.65 -3.17 -76.44
N ILE A 259 -13.05 -1.98 -76.41
CA ILE A 259 -11.59 -1.81 -76.44
C ILE A 259 -10.99 -2.32 -75.13
N ILE A 260 -9.93 -3.12 -75.22
CA ILE A 260 -9.19 -3.60 -74.07
C ILE A 260 -8.26 -2.49 -73.58
N ILE A 261 -8.47 -2.04 -72.35
CA ILE A 261 -7.63 -1.02 -71.71
C ILE A 261 -6.57 -1.64 -70.79
N THR A 262 -6.88 -2.79 -70.17
CA THR A 262 -5.97 -3.47 -69.22
C THR A 262 -5.94 -4.97 -69.46
N ARG A 263 -4.79 -5.59 -69.22
CA ARG A 263 -4.61 -7.05 -69.33
C ARG A 263 -3.80 -7.59 -68.16
N CYS A 264 -4.22 -8.75 -67.66
CA CYS A 264 -3.40 -9.58 -66.79
C CYS A 264 -2.68 -10.65 -67.63
N PRO A 265 -1.34 -10.68 -67.69
CA PRO A 265 -0.61 -11.71 -68.44
C PRO A 265 -0.66 -13.09 -67.75
N ILE A 266 -0.96 -13.15 -66.46
CA ILE A 266 -0.93 -14.40 -65.66
C ILE A 266 -2.25 -15.17 -65.77
N HIS A 267 -3.38 -14.47 -65.61
CA HIS A 267 -4.71 -15.09 -65.63
C HIS A 267 -5.45 -14.87 -66.95
N GLU A 268 -4.85 -14.14 -67.89
CA GLU A 268 -5.44 -13.78 -69.19
C GLU A 268 -6.84 -13.15 -69.05
N ASN A 269 -6.99 -12.31 -68.02
CA ASN A 269 -8.18 -11.49 -67.81
C ASN A 269 -7.96 -10.11 -68.45
N PHE A 270 -9.01 -9.57 -69.04
CA PHE A 270 -8.98 -8.31 -69.78
C PHE A 270 -10.01 -7.34 -69.21
N GLY A 271 -9.59 -6.12 -68.87
CA GLY A 271 -10.49 -5.03 -68.55
C GLY A 271 -10.79 -4.22 -69.81
N LEU A 272 -12.07 -4.03 -70.10
CA LEU A 272 -12.57 -3.28 -71.24
C LEU A 272 -12.83 -1.82 -70.87
N LEU A 273 -12.95 -0.96 -71.88
CA LEU A 273 -13.19 0.48 -71.72
C LEU A 273 -14.50 0.77 -70.97
N ASP A 274 -15.53 -0.05 -71.16
CA ASP A 274 -16.78 0.04 -70.40
C ASP A 274 -16.67 -0.34 -68.91
N GLY A 275 -15.50 -0.80 -68.47
CA GLY A 275 -15.24 -1.27 -67.10
C GLY A 275 -15.62 -2.72 -66.85
N SER A 276 -16.15 -3.44 -67.84
CA SER A 276 -16.39 -4.88 -67.74
C SER A 276 -15.05 -5.64 -67.81
N VAL A 277 -15.02 -6.83 -67.20
CA VAL A 277 -13.85 -7.71 -67.23
C VAL A 277 -14.21 -9.02 -67.89
N GLN A 278 -13.48 -9.37 -68.94
CA GLN A 278 -13.64 -10.62 -69.67
C GLN A 278 -12.50 -11.58 -69.34
N ARG A 279 -12.83 -12.87 -69.25
CA ARG A 279 -11.86 -13.96 -69.11
C ARG A 279 -11.61 -14.55 -70.49
N ALA A 280 -10.35 -14.85 -70.82
CA ALA A 280 -10.06 -15.69 -71.98
C ALA A 280 -10.78 -17.05 -71.82
N LYS A 281 -11.56 -17.45 -72.83
CA LYS A 281 -12.23 -18.77 -72.84
C LYS A 281 -11.27 -19.90 -73.18
N GLU A 282 -10.20 -19.58 -73.89
CA GLU A 282 -9.09 -20.45 -74.28
C GLU A 282 -7.81 -19.61 -74.14
N SER A 283 -6.69 -20.23 -73.77
CA SER A 283 -5.42 -19.50 -73.61
C SER A 283 -5.01 -18.81 -74.91
N LEU A 284 -4.49 -17.59 -74.84
CA LEU A 284 -3.95 -16.84 -76.00
C LEU A 284 -2.89 -17.63 -76.77
N ASP A 285 -2.15 -18.51 -76.08
CA ASP A 285 -1.12 -19.37 -76.67
C ASP A 285 -1.72 -20.48 -77.57
N SER A 286 -3.03 -20.74 -77.47
CA SER A 286 -3.74 -21.64 -78.37
C SER A 286 -3.92 -21.07 -79.79
N GLY A 287 -3.68 -19.77 -79.99
CA GLY A 287 -3.81 -19.07 -81.26
C GLY A 287 -5.25 -18.84 -81.75
N LYS A 288 -6.26 -19.36 -81.03
CA LYS A 288 -7.69 -19.23 -81.34
C LYS A 288 -8.31 -17.93 -80.87
N LEU A 289 -7.83 -17.38 -79.75
CA LEU A 289 -8.17 -16.03 -79.32
C LEU A 289 -7.00 -15.12 -79.67
N ARG A 290 -7.25 -13.99 -80.32
CA ARG A 290 -6.21 -13.01 -80.61
C ARG A 290 -6.60 -11.64 -80.06
N VAL A 291 -5.66 -11.02 -79.37
CA VAL A 291 -5.70 -9.58 -79.08
C VAL A 291 -5.16 -8.90 -80.33
N ALA A 292 -6.04 -8.62 -81.29
CA ALA A 292 -5.65 -8.05 -82.56
C ALA A 292 -5.66 -6.51 -82.47
N PRO A 293 -4.59 -5.83 -82.89
CA PRO A 293 -4.62 -4.38 -83.07
C PRO A 293 -5.53 -4.06 -84.27
N LYS A 294 -6.61 -3.33 -84.03
CA LYS A 294 -7.45 -2.72 -85.06
C LYS A 294 -7.42 -1.22 -84.85
N ASN A 295 -6.95 -0.47 -85.84
CA ASN A 295 -6.79 0.98 -85.76
C ASN A 295 -5.96 1.46 -84.54
N GLY A 296 -4.96 0.69 -84.12
CA GLY A 296 -4.10 1.01 -82.97
C GLY A 296 -4.67 0.59 -81.60
N PHE A 297 -5.86 -0.01 -81.55
CA PHE A 297 -6.49 -0.48 -80.31
C PHE A 297 -6.68 -1.99 -80.29
N TYR A 298 -6.74 -2.56 -79.09
CA TYR A 298 -6.83 -3.99 -78.87
C TYR A 298 -8.27 -4.43 -78.65
N PHE A 299 -8.70 -5.46 -79.37
CA PHE A 299 -10.03 -6.06 -79.29
C PHE A 299 -9.94 -7.56 -79.07
N LEU A 300 -10.94 -8.15 -78.42
CA LEU A 300 -11.09 -9.61 -78.34
C LEU A 300 -11.77 -10.10 -79.63
N THR A 301 -10.99 -10.73 -80.51
CA THR A 301 -11.52 -11.41 -81.70
C THR A 301 -11.52 -12.92 -81.49
N ARG A 302 -12.61 -13.58 -81.90
CA ARG A 302 -12.70 -15.04 -82.05
C ARG A 302 -12.33 -15.45 -83.47
#